data_AF-A0A1F9CMJ0-F1
#
_entry.id   AF-A0A1F9CMJ0-F1
#
_cell.length_a   1.000
_cell.length_b   1.000
_cell.length_c   1.000
_cell.angle_alpha   90.00
_cell.angle_beta   90.00
_cell.angle_gamma   90.00
#
_symmetry.space_group_name_H-M   'P 1'
#
loop_
_entity.id
_entity.type
_entity.pdbx_description
1 polymer ?
#
loop_
_entity_poly.entity_id
_entity_poly.type
_entity_poly.pdbx_seq_one_letter_code
_entity_poly.pdbx_strand_id
1 'polypeptide(L)' 'MKTAKEDVRQILDELPDDASLEEIQYSIYVRQKIERGLKNLDEGRSISQEEAETRMSKWLDD' A
#
# COMPACT_ATOMS: atom_id res chain seq x y z
N MET A 1 15.79 -7.66 7.97
CA MET A 1 15.15 -6.82 6.94
C MET A 1 15.19 -7.62 5.66
N LYS A 2 14.03 -7.92 5.06
CA LYS A 2 14.00 -8.58 3.76
C LYS A 2 14.44 -7.57 2.70
N THR A 3 15.12 -8.04 1.67
CA THR A 3 15.43 -7.23 0.49
C THR A 3 14.18 -7.12 -0.38
N ALA A 4 14.09 -6.06 -1.19
CA ALA A 4 12.99 -5.90 -2.14
C ALA A 4 12.82 -7.13 -3.07
N LYS A 5 13.92 -7.82 -3.38
CA LYS A 5 13.91 -9.05 -4.19
C LYS A 5 13.28 -10.24 -3.44
N GLU A 6 13.54 -10.37 -2.15
CA GLU A 6 12.94 -11.43 -1.32
C GLU A 6 11.45 -11.19 -1.11
N ASP A 7 11.04 -9.94 -0.93
CA ASP A 7 9.61 -9.60 -0.80
C ASP A 7 8.85 -9.87 -2.10
N VAL A 8 9.42 -9.50 -3.26
CA VAL A 8 8.81 -9.83 -4.56
C VAL A 8 8.73 -11.35 -4.77
N ARG A 9 9.75 -12.12 -4.37
CA ARG A 9 9.67 -13.58 -4.46
C ARG A 9 8.52 -14.15 -3.63
N GLN A 10 8.34 -13.69 -2.40
CA GLN A 10 7.24 -14.14 -1.56
C GLN A 10 5.88 -13.79 -2.18
N ILE A 11 5.73 -12.58 -2.74
CA ILE A 11 4.51 -12.21 -3.46
C ILE A 11 4.25 -13.19 -4.61
N LEU A 12 5.29 -13.54 -5.38
CA LEU A 12 5.14 -14.49 -6.49
C LEU A 12 4.79 -15.91 -6.00
N ASP A 13 5.35 -16.35 -4.87
CA ASP A 13 5.04 -17.67 -4.28
C ASP A 13 3.57 -17.78 -3.80
N GLU A 14 2.90 -16.66 -3.53
CA GLU A 14 1.51 -16.59 -3.08
C GLU A 14 0.51 -16.40 -4.24
N LEU A 15 0.98 -16.05 -5.44
CA LEU A 15 0.13 -15.82 -6.61
C LEU A 15 -0.13 -17.12 -7.39
N PRO A 16 -1.29 -17.23 -8.07
CA PRO A 16 -1.55 -18.31 -9.02
C PRO A 16 -0.53 -18.32 -10.18
N ASP A 17 -0.25 -19.51 -10.72
CA ASP A 17 0.65 -19.67 -11.88
C ASP A 17 0.14 -18.96 -13.15
N ASP A 18 -1.17 -18.72 -13.25
CA ASP A 18 -1.82 -18.00 -14.35
C ASP A 18 -2.01 -16.51 -14.09
N ALA A 19 -1.43 -15.98 -13.01
CA ALA A 19 -1.47 -14.55 -12.70
C ALA A 19 -0.89 -13.71 -13.85
N SER A 20 -1.63 -12.68 -14.22
CA SER A 20 -1.21 -11.68 -15.20
C SER A 20 -0.10 -10.77 -14.64
N LEU A 21 0.64 -10.12 -15.53
CA LEU A 21 1.61 -9.09 -15.14
C LEU A 21 0.96 -7.93 -14.37
N GLU A 22 -0.30 -7.62 -14.68
CA GLU A 22 -1.08 -6.58 -14.00
C GLU A 22 -1.37 -6.96 -12.54
N GLU A 23 -1.72 -8.22 -12.28
CA GLU A 23 -1.95 -8.73 -10.92
C GLU A 23 -0.66 -8.81 -10.10
N ILE A 24 0.45 -9.19 -10.73
CA ILE A 24 1.78 -9.16 -10.09
C ILE A 24 2.13 -7.72 -9.70
N GLN A 25 1.97 -6.77 -10.64
CA GLN A 25 2.26 -5.36 -10.40
C GLN A 25 1.36 -4.78 -9.30
N TYR A 26 0.07 -5.10 -9.32
CA TYR A 26 -0.90 -4.66 -8.31
C TYR A 26 -0.52 -5.17 -6.92
N SER A 27 -0.16 -6.44 -6.81
CA SER A 27 0.27 -7.05 -5.53
C SER A 27 1.49 -6.34 -4.95
N ILE A 28 2.49 -6.02 -5.78
CA ILE A 28 3.67 -5.25 -5.37
C ILE A 28 3.25 -3.83 -4.91
N TYR A 29 2.39 -3.16 -5.67
CA TYR A 29 1.92 -1.81 -5.35
C TYR A 29 1.19 -1.76 -4.00
N VAL A 30 0.26 -2.69 -3.76
CA VAL A 30 -0.49 -2.77 -2.50
C VAL A 30 0.46 -3.00 -1.32
N ARG A 31 1.40 -3.94 -1.46
CA ARG A 31 2.41 -4.20 -0.44
C ARG A 31 3.20 -2.94 -0.08
N GLN A 32 3.68 -2.20 -1.08
CA GLN A 32 4.40 -0.94 -0.87
C GLN A 32 3.56 0.13 -0.17
N LYS A 33 2.26 0.24 -0.48
CA LYS A 33 1.35 1.19 0.17
C LYS A 33 1.14 0.86 1.64
N ILE A 34 0.99 -0.42 1.98
CA ILE A 34 0.87 -0.87 3.37
C ILE A 34 2.15 -0.54 4.14
N GLU A 35 3.31 -0.91 3.62
CA GLU A 35 4.60 -0.65 4.28
C GLU A 35 4.84 0.85 4.50
N ARG A 36 4.49 1.68 3.50
CA ARG A 36 4.53 3.14 3.64
C ARG A 36 3.56 3.65 4.71
N GLY A 37 2.37 3.07 4.80
CA GLY A 37 1.39 3.40 5.84
C GLY A 37 1.90 3.09 7.24
N LEU A 38 2.46 1.89 7.43
CA LEU A 38 3.08 1.48 8.70
C LEU A 38 4.23 2.40 9.08
N LYS A 39 5.13 2.72 8.13
CA LYS A 39 6.21 3.67 8.38
C LYS A 39 5.69 5.06 8.76
N ASN A 40 4.63 5.55 8.12
CA ASN A 40 4.03 6.83 8.48
C ASN A 40 3.47 6.81 9.91
N LEU A 41 2.91 5.69 10.37
CA LEU A 41 2.44 5.54 11.76
C LEU A 41 3.62 5.59 12.74
N ASP A 42 4.69 4.84 12.46
CA ASP A 42 5.91 4.83 13.29
C ASP A 42 6.56 6.22 13.38
N GLU A 43 6.50 7.00 12.29
CA GLU A 43 7.02 8.36 12.21
C GLU A 43 6.04 9.43 12.71
N GLY A 44 4.87 9.05 13.25
CA GLY A 44 3.86 9.97 13.77
C GLY A 44 3.18 10.86 12.72
N ARG A 45 3.20 10.46 11.45
CA ARG A 45 2.62 11.18 10.30
C ARG A 45 1.17 10.79 9.99
N SER A 46 0.47 10.16 10.94
CA SER A 46 -0.97 9.93 10.85
C SER A 46 -1.76 11.19 11.20
N ILE A 47 -3.00 11.27 10.70
CA ILE A 47 -3.96 12.31 11.05
C ILE A 47 -5.19 11.68 11.69
N SER A 48 -5.99 12.47 12.41
CA SER A 48 -7.28 12.02 12.92
C SER A 48 -8.27 11.83 11.77
N GLN A 49 -9.33 11.06 12.04
CA GLN A 49 -10.44 10.87 11.11
C GLN A 49 -11.07 12.22 10.70
N GLU A 50 -11.31 13.11 11.67
CA GLU A 50 -11.88 14.45 11.45
C GLU A 50 -11.00 15.30 10.52
N GLU A 51 -9.68 15.24 10.70
CA GLU A 51 -8.76 15.95 9.81
C GLU A 51 -8.74 15.34 8.40
N ALA A 52 -8.86 14.02 8.28
CA ALA A 52 -8.95 13.36 6.98
C ALA A 52 -10.21 13.80 6.21
N GLU A 53 -11.37 13.84 6.88
CA GLU A 53 -12.64 14.30 6.31
C GLU A 53 -12.55 15.77 5.87
N THR A 54 -11.99 16.63 6.73
CA THR A 54 -11.77 18.06 6.43
C THR A 54 -10.86 18.25 5.21
N ARG A 55 -9.84 17.41 5.03
CA ARG A 55 -8.98 17.47 3.84
C ARG A 55 -9.73 17.04 2.59
N MET A 56 -10.54 15.98 2.71
CA MET A 56 -11.24 15.37 1.58
C MET A 56 -12.40 16.22 1.06
N SER A 57 -13.03 17.04 1.92
CA SER A 57 -14.17 17.89 1.55
C SER A 57 -13.92 18.74 0.29
N LYS A 58 -12.68 19.20 0.09
CA LYS A 58 -12.24 19.98 -1.09
C LYS A 58 -12.51 19.33 -2.45
N TRP A 59 -12.74 18.02 -2.48
CA TRP A 59 -13.03 17.24 -3.69
C TRP A 59 -14.38 16.52 -3.63
N LEU A 60 -15.08 16.57 -2.50
CA LEU A 60 -16.36 15.88 -2.25
C LEU A 60 -17.55 16.84 -2.15
N ASP A 61 -17.33 18.15 -2.30
CA ASP A 61 -18.41 19.12 -2.45
C ASP A 61 -19.18 18.80 -3.75
N ASP A 62 -20.50 18.60 -3.65
CA ASP A 62 -21.45 18.45 -4.78
C ASP A 62 -21.48 19.69 -5.68
#